data_AF-A0A235B9S7-F1
#
_entry.id   AF-A0A235B9S7-F1
#
_cell.length_a   1.000
_cell.length_b   1.000
_cell.length_c   1.000
_cell.angle_alpha   90.00
_cell.angle_beta   90.00
_cell.angle_gamma   90.00
#
_symmetry.space_group_name_H-M   'P 1'
#
loop_
_entity.id
_entity.type
_entity.pdbx_description
1 polymer ?
#
loop_
_entity_poly.entity_id
_entity_poly.type
_entity_poly.pdbx_seq_one_letter_code
_entity_poly.pdbx_strand_id
1 'polypeptide(L)' 'MNQKELHRKVSRLKELIDQGHIRFERPSAITESFAKIRYRKNGQVDPDSVDENVHALLTVVERY' A
#
# COMPACT_ATOMS: atom_id res chain seq x y z
N MET A 1 0.34 13.79 3.28
CA MET A 1 0.83 12.72 4.17
C MET A 1 2.35 12.69 4.11
N ASN A 2 3.05 12.57 5.24
CA ASN A 2 4.51 12.59 5.21
C ASN A 2 5.10 11.25 4.74
N GLN A 3 6.31 11.27 4.17
CA GLN A 3 6.96 10.06 3.59
C GLN A 3 7.11 8.91 4.61
N LYS A 4 7.39 9.23 5.88
CA LYS A 4 7.42 8.23 6.96
C LYS A 4 6.07 7.58 7.20
N GLU A 5 4.99 8.35 7.17
CA GLU A 5 3.63 7.83 7.32
C GLU A 5 3.24 6.98 6.12
N LEU A 6 3.61 7.39 4.90
CA LEU A 6 3.37 6.62 3.68
C LEU A 6 4.02 5.25 3.75
N HIS A 7 5.31 5.22 4.08
CA HIS A 7 6.02 3.97 4.24
C HIS A 7 5.36 3.08 5.30
N ARG A 8 5.01 3.63 6.47
CA ARG A 8 4.39 2.86 7.56
C ARG A 8 3.03 2.28 7.14
N LYS A 9 2.15 3.07 6.52
CA LYS A 9 0.81 2.62 6.14
C LYS A 9 0.85 1.61 4.99
N VAL A 10 1.70 1.83 3.98
CA VAL A 10 1.88 0.88 2.86
C VAL A 10 2.46 -0.45 3.35
N SER A 11 3.48 -0.41 4.20
CA SER A 11 4.05 -1.63 4.80
C SER A 11 3.00 -2.38 5.62
N ARG A 12 2.23 -1.67 6.46
CA ARG A 12 1.16 -2.28 7.25
C ARG A 12 0.07 -2.91 6.39
N LEU A 13 -0.34 -2.22 5.34
CA LEU A 13 -1.36 -2.73 4.42
C LEU A 13 -0.85 -3.97 3.67
N LYS A 14 0.43 -3.97 3.26
CA LYS A 14 1.08 -5.16 2.67
C LYS A 14 1.11 -6.34 3.64
N GLU A 15 1.45 -6.11 4.91
CA GLU A 15 1.42 -7.15 5.95
C GLU A 15 0.01 -7.74 6.12
N LEU A 16 -1.03 -6.90 6.18
CA LEU A 16 -2.41 -7.38 6.33
C LEU A 16 -2.89 -8.21 5.14
N ILE A 17 -2.42 -7.88 3.93
CA ILE A 17 -2.70 -8.65 2.72
C ILE A 17 -1.95 -9.99 2.76
N ASP A 18 -0.67 -9.98 3.13
CA ASP A 18 0.19 -11.17 3.21
C ASP A 18 -0.31 -12.16 4.28
N GLN A 19 -0.73 -11.65 5.43
CA GLN A 19 -1.35 -12.41 6.52
C GLN A 19 -2.77 -12.91 6.16
N GLY A 20 -3.34 -12.50 5.04
CA GLY A 20 -4.68 -12.89 4.61
C GLY A 20 -5.83 -12.27 5.42
N HIS A 21 -5.54 -11.25 6.24
CA HIS A 21 -6.58 -10.46 6.93
C HIS A 21 -7.42 -9.66 5.93
N ILE A 22 -6.79 -9.22 4.84
CA ILE A 22 -7.46 -8.56 3.72
C ILE A 22 -7.35 -9.47 2.50
N ARG A 23 -8.47 -10.05 2.09
CA ARG A 23 -8.59 -10.83 0.86
C ARG A 23 -9.31 -9.99 -0.17
N PHE A 24 -8.67 -9.79 -1.31
CA PHE A 24 -9.32 -9.22 -2.49
C PHE A 24 -9.68 -10.34 -3.45
N GLU A 25 -10.87 -10.29 -4.04
CA GLU A 25 -11.22 -11.16 -5.16
C GLU A 25 -10.25 -10.88 -6.33
N ARG A 26 -9.62 -11.92 -6.87
CA ARG A 26 -8.68 -11.77 -7.99
C ARG A 26 -9.41 -11.84 -9.34
N PRO A 27 -9.02 -11.00 -10.32
CA PRO A 27 -8.00 -9.96 -10.25
C PRO A 27 -8.56 -8.68 -9.60
N SER A 28 -7.84 -8.17 -8.58
CA SER A 28 -8.15 -6.87 -7.98
C SER A 28 -7.10 -5.86 -8.38
N ALA A 29 -7.56 -4.69 -8.81
CA ALA A 29 -6.71 -3.54 -9.14
C ALA A 29 -5.75 -3.18 -7.99
N ILE A 30 -6.15 -3.46 -6.75
CA ILE A 30 -5.31 -3.30 -5.57
C ILE A 30 -4.06 -4.18 -5.61
N THR A 31 -4.20 -5.47 -5.91
CA THR A 31 -3.07 -6.40 -5.92
C THR A 31 -2.06 -6.01 -7.00
N GLU A 32 -2.55 -5.58 -8.16
CA GLU A 32 -1.71 -5.08 -9.24
C GLU A 32 -1.03 -3.76 -8.87
N SER A 33 -1.74 -2.82 -8.24
CA SER A 33 -1.12 -1.57 -7.78
C SER A 33 -0.09 -1.81 -6.69
N PHE A 34 -0.28 -2.78 -5.78
CA PHE A 34 0.73 -3.17 -4.80
C PHE A 34 2.00 -3.74 -5.44
N ALA A 35 1.87 -4.48 -6.54
CA ALA A 35 3.01 -5.02 -7.28
C ALA A 35 3.83 -3.92 -7.98
N LYS A 36 3.22 -2.76 -8.26
CA LYS A 36 3.88 -1.60 -8.89
C LYS A 36 4.64 -0.71 -7.90
N ILE A 37 4.42 -0.87 -6.60
CA ILE A 37 5.08 -0.06 -5.57
C ILE A 37 6.59 -0.33 -5.60
N ARG A 38 7.36 0.74 -5.77
CA ARG A 38 8.82 0.74 -5.75
C ARG A 38 9.32 1.24 -4.40
N TYR A 39 10.47 0.70 -4.01
CA TYR A 39 11.18 1.13 -2.82
C TYR A 39 12.44 1.91 -3.24
N ARG A 40 12.66 3.06 -2.60
CA ARG A 40 13.89 3.84 -2.75
C ARG A 40 15.06 3.08 -2.12
N LYS A 41 16.29 3.48 -2.46
CA LYS A 41 17.54 2.86 -1.94
C LYS A 41 17.63 2.84 -0.40
N ASN A 42 16.90 3.70 0.29
CA ASN A 42 16.84 3.76 1.76
C ASN A 42 15.72 2.90 2.37
N GLY A 43 15.09 2.02 1.58
CA GLY A 43 13.99 1.16 2.01
C GLY A 43 12.64 1.88 2.14
N GLN A 44 12.57 3.20 1.93
CA GLN A 44 11.31 3.93 1.97
C GLN A 44 10.50 3.69 0.69
N VAL A 45 9.17 3.70 0.80
CA VAL A 45 8.29 3.63 -0.37
C VAL A 45 8.48 4.88 -1.22
N ASP A 46 8.60 4.70 -2.53
CA ASP A 46 8.65 5.80 -3.48
C ASP A 46 7.23 6.33 -3.71
N PRO A 47 6.90 7.58 -3.33
CA PRO A 47 5.55 8.12 -3.45
C PRO A 47 5.03 8.13 -4.89
N ASP A 48 5.90 8.39 -5.88
CA ASP A 48 5.54 8.36 -7.31
C ASP A 48 5.19 6.96 -7.84
N SER A 49 5.48 5.90 -7.07
CA SER A 49 5.09 4.53 -7.42
C SER A 49 3.78 4.09 -6.78
N VAL A 50 3.15 4.95 -5.98
CA VAL A 50 1.90 4.66 -5.30
C VAL A 50 0.74 5.21 -6.15
N ASP A 51 0.04 4.30 -6.84
CA ASP A 51 -1.13 4.65 -7.65
C ASP A 51 -2.32 5.10 -6.78
N GLU A 52 -3.29 5.79 -7.40
CA GLU A 52 -4.51 6.29 -6.76
C GLU A 52 -5.29 5.21 -6.01
N ASN A 53 -5.31 3.97 -6.51
CA ASN A 53 -5.96 2.83 -5.86
C ASN A 53 -5.36 2.51 -4.48
N VAL A 54 -4.03 2.61 -4.35
CA VAL A 54 -3.36 2.39 -3.06
C VAL A 54 -3.62 3.60 -2.17
N HIS A 55 -3.56 4.81 -2.71
CA HIS A 55 -3.91 6.03 -1.97
C HIS A 55 -5.32 5.95 -1.35
N ALA A 56 -6.33 5.54 -2.12
CA ALA A 56 -7.70 5.38 -1.65
C ALA A 56 -7.80 4.37 -0.49
N LEU A 57 -7.11 3.23 -0.59
CA LEU A 57 -7.06 2.25 0.50
C LEU A 57 -6.39 2.79 1.76
N LEU A 58 -5.31 3.53 1.62
CA LEU A 58 -4.62 4.12 2.78
C LEU A 58 -5.56 5.08 3.53
N THR A 59 -6.43 5.81 2.83
CA THR A 59 -7.46 6.66 3.44
C THR A 59 -8.55 5.84 4.16
N VAL A 60 -8.91 4.67 3.64
CA VAL A 60 -9.89 3.78 4.31
C VAL A 60 -9.32 3.19 5.59
N VAL A 61 -8.04 2.78 5.58
CA VAL A 61 -7.36 2.20 6.75
C VAL A 61 -7.18 3.23 7.88
N GLU A 62 -7.11 4.53 7.58
CA GLU A 62 -7.03 5.58 8.63
C GLU A 62 -8.27 5.70 9.52
N ARG A 63 -9.40 5.08 9.15
CA ARG A 63 -10.64 5.14 9.95
C ARG A 63 -10.83 3.95 10.90
N TYR A 64 -9.91 2.99 10.93
CA TYR A 64 -9.94 1.80 11.80
C TYR A 64 -8.73 1.79 12.74
#